data_AF-A0A2E5MK11-F1
#
_entry.id   AF-A0A2E5MK11-F1
#
_cell.length_a   1.000
_cell.length_b   1.000
_cell.length_c   1.000
_cell.angle_alpha   90.00
_cell.angle_beta   90.00
_cell.angle_gamma   90.00
#
_symmetry.space_group_name_H-M   'P 1'
#
loop_
_entity.id
_entity.type
_entity.pdbx_description
1 polymer ?
#
loop_
_entity_poly.entity_id
_entity_poly.type
_entity_poly.pdbx_seq_one_letter_code
_entity_poly.pdbx_strand_id
1 'polypeptide(L)' 'MPSPPLQPNLNQHDSVREHLQLRLNREVADLEERIESLRRSSAPHTAIIIATYERMIDRKKGFMSTWGMRDRYSANPSQ' A
#
# COMPACT_ATOMS: atom_id res chain seq x y z
N MET A 1 -15.30 2.42 31.70
CA MET A 1 -14.17 2.44 30.75
C MET A 1 -14.70 1.99 29.40
N PRO A 2 -14.60 2.78 28.31
CA PRO A 2 -14.94 2.27 26.99
C PRO A 2 -13.85 1.31 26.52
N SER A 3 -14.23 0.16 25.99
CA SER A 3 -13.31 -0.83 25.44
C SER A 3 -12.51 -0.23 24.27
N PRO A 4 -11.19 -0.52 24.15
CA PRO A 4 -10.43 -0.09 22.98
C PRO A 4 -11.04 -0.70 21.71
N PRO A 5 -10.99 0.00 20.57
CA PRO A 5 -11.45 -0.58 19.31
C PRO A 5 -10.70 -1.88 19.10
N LEU A 6 -11.44 -2.99 18.96
CA LEU A 6 -10.91 -4.28 18.57
C LEU A 6 -10.25 -4.10 17.21
N GLN A 7 -8.96 -3.79 17.21
CA GLN A 7 -8.17 -3.90 16.00
C GLN A 7 -8.24 -5.38 15.63
N PRO A 8 -8.80 -5.75 14.46
CA PRO A 8 -8.93 -7.14 14.07
C PRO A 8 -7.55 -7.77 14.15
N ASN A 9 -7.42 -8.84 14.94
CA ASN A 9 -6.15 -9.51 15.15
C ASN A 9 -5.78 -10.29 13.88
N LEU A 10 -5.24 -9.57 12.89
CA LEU A 10 -4.80 -10.11 11.60
C LEU A 10 -3.74 -11.22 11.74
N ASN A 11 -3.13 -11.37 12.92
CA ASN A 11 -2.20 -12.47 13.21
C ASN A 11 -2.90 -13.83 13.37
N GLN A 12 -4.23 -13.88 13.50
CA GLN A 12 -4.98 -15.14 13.60
C GLN A 12 -5.31 -15.77 12.24
N HIS A 13 -5.11 -15.03 11.14
CA HIS A 13 -5.45 -15.49 9.79
C HIS A 13 -4.36 -15.09 8.79
N ASP A 14 -3.31 -15.90 8.69
CA ASP A 14 -2.22 -15.69 7.73
C ASP A 14 -2.72 -15.55 6.28
N SER A 15 -3.78 -16.29 5.92
CA SER A 15 -4.43 -16.18 4.60
C SER A 15 -5.07 -14.81 4.35
N VAL A 16 -5.66 -14.19 5.39
CA VAL A 16 -6.25 -12.85 5.29
C VAL A 16 -5.13 -11.81 5.17
N ARG A 17 -4.04 -11.98 5.91
CA ARG A 17 -2.85 -11.12 5.80
C ARG A 17 -2.24 -11.18 4.41
N GLU A 18 -2.02 -12.37 3.86
CA GLU A 18 -1.45 -12.58 2.52
C GLU A 18 -2.37 -12.00 1.44
N HIS A 19 -3.68 -12.28 1.54
CA HIS A 19 -4.66 -11.72 0.60
C HIS A 19 -4.68 -10.18 0.62
N LEU A 20 -4.64 -9.58 1.81
CA LEU A 20 -4.58 -8.13 1.96
C LEU A 20 -3.26 -7.56 1.42
N GLN A 21 -2.12 -8.21 1.68
CA GLN A 21 -0.83 -7.80 1.13
C GLN A 21 -0.85 -7.82 -0.39
N LEU A 22 -1.30 -8.92 -1.01
CA LEU A 22 -1.38 -9.04 -2.46
C LEU A 22 -2.29 -7.95 -3.06
N ARG A 23 -3.44 -7.71 -2.43
CA ARG A 23 -4.38 -6.68 -2.87
C ARG A 23 -3.78 -5.27 -2.74
N LEU A 24 -3.15 -4.96 -1.61
CA LEU A 24 -2.52 -3.65 -1.40
C LEU A 24 -1.37 -3.41 -2.37
N ASN A 25 -0.56 -4.44 -2.66
CA ASN A 25 0.50 -4.37 -3.65
C ASN A 25 -0.06 -4.07 -5.06
N ARG A 26 -1.15 -4.74 -5.47
CA ARG A 26 -1.82 -4.45 -6.74
C ARG A 26 -2.36 -3.02 -6.78
N GLU A 27 -3.07 -2.60 -5.74
CA GLU A 27 -3.61 -1.23 -5.68
C GLU A 27 -2.50 -0.16 -5.69
N VAL A 28 -1.34 -0.43 -5.10
CA VAL A 28 -0.17 0.46 -5.18
C VAL A 28 0.37 0.51 -6.61
N ALA A 29 0.55 -0.65 -7.26
CA ALA A 29 1.04 -0.72 -8.64
C ALA A 29 0.11 0.01 -9.62
N ASP A 30 -1.21 -0.16 -9.48
CA ASP A 30 -2.21 0.52 -10.31
C ASP A 30 -2.14 2.05 -10.13
N LEU A 31 -1.92 2.53 -8.90
CA LEU A 31 -1.77 3.95 -8.61
C LEU A 31 -0.47 4.52 -9.19
N GLU A 32 0.64 3.77 -9.10
CA GLU A 32 1.93 4.14 -9.69
C GLU A 32 1.83 4.22 -11.22
N GLU A 33 1.21 3.23 -11.88
CA GLU A 33 0.95 3.26 -13.33
C GLU A 33 0.06 4.46 -13.72
N ARG A 34 -0.96 4.76 -12.92
CA ARG A 34 -1.83 5.90 -13.17
C ARG A 34 -1.11 7.24 -13.03
N ILE A 35 -0.22 7.38 -12.06
CA ILE A 35 0.65 8.56 -11.91
C ILE A 35 1.53 8.71 -13.14
N GLU A 36 2.16 7.64 -13.62
CA GLU A 36 3.01 7.67 -14.81
C GLU A 36 2.22 8.09 -16.06
N SER A 37 0.98 7.62 -16.22
CA SER A 37 0.07 8.07 -17.28
C SER A 37 -0.28 9.55 -17.16
N LEU A 38 -0.56 10.04 -15.95
CA LEU A 38 -0.87 11.45 -15.69
C LEU A 38 0.33 12.37 -15.92
N ARG A 39 1.56 11.91 -15.62
CA ARG A 39 2.81 12.66 -15.88
C ARG A 39 3.06 12.85 -17.38
N ARG A 40 2.60 11.91 -18.22
CA ARG A 40 2.66 12.02 -19.68
C ARG A 40 1.51 12.85 -20.27
N SER A 41 0.47 13.14 -19.48
CA SER A 41 -0.69 13.90 -19.93
C SER A 41 -0.44 15.41 -19.84
N SER A 42 -0.90 16.16 -20.85
CA SER A 42 -0.91 17.63 -20.83
C SER A 42 -2.18 18.23 -20.20
N ALA A 43 -2.98 17.41 -19.50
CA ALA A 43 -4.25 17.86 -18.93
C ALA A 43 -4.03 18.86 -17.78
N PRO A 44 -4.90 19.88 -17.65
CA PRO A 44 -4.88 20.75 -16.49
C PRO A 44 -5.17 19.94 -15.22
N HIS A 45 -4.61 20.39 -14.09
CA HIS A 45 -4.78 19.79 -12.75
C HIS A 45 -4.14 18.42 -12.50
N THR A 46 -3.34 17.89 -13.42
CA THR A 46 -2.61 16.62 -13.22
C THR A 46 -1.76 16.62 -11.96
N ALA A 47 -1.09 17.73 -11.64
CA ALA A 47 -0.27 17.87 -10.43
C ALA A 47 -1.06 17.59 -9.12
N ILE A 48 -2.31 18.08 -9.03
CA ILE A 48 -3.14 17.87 -7.83
C ILE A 48 -3.59 16.40 -7.73
N ILE A 49 -3.91 15.78 -8.87
CA ILE A 49 -4.32 14.38 -8.93
C ILE A 49 -3.13 13.47 -8.57
N ILE A 50 -1.95 13.74 -9.12
CA ILE A 50 -0.71 13.03 -8.79
C ILE A 50 -0.43 13.11 -7.30
N ALA A 51 -0.44 14.32 -6.71
CA ALA A 51 -0.22 14.50 -5.27
C ALA A 51 -1.25 13.76 -4.40
N THR A 52 -2.47 13.60 -4.91
CA THR A 52 -3.52 12.81 -4.22
C THR A 52 -3.18 11.33 -4.25
N TYR A 53 -2.79 10.79 -5.39
CA TYR A 53 -2.39 9.38 -5.52
C TYR A 53 -1.11 9.05 -4.76
N GLU A 54 -0.12 9.95 -4.75
CA GLU A 54 1.10 9.81 -3.95
C GLU A 54 0.76 9.66 -2.46
N ARG A 55 -0.13 10.50 -1.91
CA ARG A 55 -0.60 10.36 -0.51
C ARG A 55 -1.35 9.05 -0.26
N MET A 56 -2.08 8.53 -1.24
CA MET A 56 -2.78 7.23 -1.12
C MET A 56 -1.77 6.08 -1.08
N ILE A 57 -0.73 6.14 -1.92
CA ILE A 57 0.38 5.19 -1.92
C ILE A 57 1.10 5.23 -0.58
N ASP A 58 1.45 6.41 -0.08
CA ASP A 58 2.15 6.56 1.21
C ASP A 58 1.37 5.93 2.36
N ARG A 59 0.04 6.16 2.41
CA ARG A 59 -0.83 5.53 3.42
C ARG A 59 -0.86 4.01 3.29
N LYS A 60 -0.93 3.48 2.07
CA LYS A 60 -0.93 2.03 1.81
C LYS A 60 0.40 1.38 2.18
N LYS A 61 1.52 1.96 1.75
CA LYS A 61 2.88 1.51 2.10
C LYS A 61 3.13 1.62 3.60
N GLY A 62 2.71 2.71 4.22
CA GLY A 62 2.77 2.92 5.67
C GLY A 62 1.95 1.89 6.45
N PHE A 63 0.74 1.57 5.98
CA PHE A 63 -0.07 0.48 6.53
C PHE A 63 0.68 -0.86 6.43
N MET A 64 1.14 -1.25 5.24
CA MET A 64 1.86 -2.51 5.05
C MET A 64 3.11 -2.60 5.94
N SER A 65 3.86 -1.51 6.09
CA SER A 65 5.03 -1.45 6.98
C SER A 65 4.63 -1.61 8.46
N THR A 66 3.59 -0.92 8.91
CA THR A 66 3.10 -0.98 10.30
C THR A 66 2.64 -2.39 10.67
N TRP A 67 2.07 -3.13 9.72
CA TRP A 67 1.51 -4.45 9.93
C TRP A 67 2.47 -5.60 9.56
N GLY A 68 3.73 -5.30 9.25
CA GLY A 68 4.74 -6.31 8.90
C GLY A 68 4.46 -7.07 7.60
N MET A 69 3.66 -6.48 6.71
CA MET A 69 3.27 -7.03 5.39
C MET A 69 4.25 -6.63 4.28
N ARG A 70 5.48 -6.24 4.63
CA ARG A 70 6.51 -5.88 3.64
C ARG A 70 7.01 -7.16 2.98
N ASP A 71 7.20 -7.14 1.66
CA ASP A 71 7.68 -8.31 0.92
C ASP A 71 8.93 -8.88 1.58
N ARG A 72 8.82 -10.12 2.08
CA ARG A 72 9.92 -10.86 2.72
C ARG A 72 11.04 -11.24 1.74
N TYR A 73 10.92 -10.86 0.46
CA TYR A 73 11.86 -11.19 -0.62
C TYR A 73 12.97 -10.15 -0.83
N SER A 74 13.45 -9.49 0.23
CA SER A 74 14.65 -8.62 0.13
C SER A 74 15.77 -8.97 1.13
N ALA A 75 15.68 -10.10 1.83
CA ALA A 75 16.76 -10.59 2.68
C ALA A 75 17.15 -12.02 2.30
N ASN A 76 17.92 -12.16 1.22
CA ASN A 76 18.89 -13.23 1.14
C ASN A 76 20.19 -12.67 0.54
N PRO A 77 21.12 -12.13 1.35
CA PRO A 77 22.50 -12.08 0.94
C PRO A 77 23.02 -13.51 0.97
N SER A 78 23.28 -14.07 -0.21
CA SER A 78 24.00 -15.31 -0.39
C SER A 78 25.22 -15.36 0.56
N GLN A 79 25.22 -16.32 1.48
CA GLN A 79 26.46 -16.86 2.05
C GLN A 79 26.94 -18.01 1.16
#